data_AF-A0A966Q963-F1
#
_entry.id   AF-A0A966Q963-F1
#
_cell.length_a   1.000
_cell.length_b   1.000
_cell.length_c   1.000
_cell.angle_alpha   90.00
_cell.angle_beta   90.00
_cell.angle_gamma   90.00
#
_symmetry.space_group_name_H-M   'P 1'
#
loop_
_entity.id
_entity.type
_entity.pdbx_description
1 polymer ?
#
loop_
_entity_poly.entity_id
_entity_poly.type
_entity_poly.pdbx_seq_one_letter_code
_entity_poly.pdbx_strand_id
1 'polypeptide(L)'
;EPGFRTKIAVWSDVEKVDPVGACVGIRGSRVKNIVRELNNEKVDLFRWSPNIHELVIEALKPAKLRKIEIDETNRRVRALVDAENLSLAIGRKGHNARLASRLTGWNIDVEEDKTEVQGFEQKLEAAVQGLATILGIELPLAQKIASVGFSTAEAIAEATEADLAEAVPDLTPEQATEIRTKAQAALTAAKT
;
A
#
# COMPACT_ATOMS: atom_id res chain seq x y z
N GLU A 1 26.27 -5.49 8.09
CA GLU A 1 26.07 -5.69 9.54
C GLU A 1 26.85 -6.95 9.88
N PRO A 2 28.08 -6.82 10.40
CA PRO A 2 29.00 -7.95 10.57
C PRO A 2 28.34 -9.12 11.30
N GLY A 3 28.43 -10.32 10.72
CA GLY A 3 27.87 -11.54 11.29
C GLY A 3 26.36 -11.71 11.11
N PHE A 4 25.67 -10.78 10.43
CA PHE A 4 24.22 -10.87 10.22
C PHE A 4 23.83 -10.80 8.75
N ARG A 5 24.13 -9.68 8.09
CA ARG A 5 23.73 -9.43 6.71
C ARG A 5 24.63 -8.41 6.04
N THR A 6 25.00 -8.69 4.79
CA THR A 6 25.73 -7.78 3.91
C THR A 6 24.99 -7.66 2.58
N LYS A 7 24.92 -6.43 2.06
CA LYS A 7 24.40 -6.13 0.73
C LYS A 7 25.56 -5.68 -0.16
N ILE A 8 25.63 -6.25 -1.36
CA ILE A 8 26.69 -5.96 -2.32
C ILE A 8 26.01 -5.70 -3.67
N ALA A 9 26.23 -4.50 -4.19
CA ALA A 9 25.83 -4.14 -5.55
C ALA A 9 27.05 -4.26 -6.47
N VAL A 10 26.90 -4.98 -7.58
CA VAL A 10 27.99 -5.23 -8.52
C VAL A 10 27.65 -4.75 -9.93
N TRP A 11 28.65 -4.27 -10.64
CA TRP A 11 28.55 -3.77 -12.01
C TRP A 11 29.74 -4.26 -12.83
N SER A 12 29.56 -4.31 -14.15
CA SER A 12 30.65 -4.58 -15.11
C SER A 12 30.55 -3.58 -16.26
N ASP A 13 31.69 -3.09 -16.69
CA ASP A 13 31.87 -2.27 -17.89
C ASP A 13 31.80 -3.08 -19.19
N VAL A 14 31.99 -4.40 -19.10
CA VAL A 14 31.91 -5.32 -20.24
C VAL A 14 30.49 -5.80 -20.41
N GLU A 15 29.82 -5.37 -21.49
CA GLU A 15 28.42 -5.69 -21.80
C GLU A 15 28.11 -7.21 -21.78
N LYS A 16 29.06 -8.03 -22.25
CA LYS A 16 28.90 -9.49 -22.32
C LYS A 16 29.11 -10.21 -20.98
N VAL A 17 29.44 -9.48 -19.91
CA VAL A 17 29.69 -10.04 -18.57
C VAL A 17 28.49 -9.73 -17.68
N ASP A 18 27.84 -10.78 -17.17
CA ASP A 18 26.89 -10.62 -16.08
C ASP A 18 27.66 -10.52 -14.74
N PRO A 19 27.70 -9.34 -14.10
CA PRO A 19 28.50 -9.15 -12.88
C PRO A 19 27.97 -10.01 -11.71
N VAL A 20 26.66 -10.25 -11.65
CA VAL A 20 26.05 -11.07 -10.59
C VAL A 20 26.47 -12.53 -10.77
N GLY A 21 26.26 -13.12 -11.94
CA GLY A 21 26.70 -14.47 -12.26
C GLY A 21 28.20 -14.65 -12.08
N ALA A 22 28.99 -13.64 -12.46
CA ALA A 22 30.43 -13.56 -12.29
C ALA A 22 30.90 -13.47 -10.82
N CYS A 23 30.04 -13.14 -9.86
CA CYS A 23 30.33 -13.26 -8.42
C CYS A 23 29.75 -14.55 -7.80
N VAL A 24 28.55 -14.96 -8.24
CA VAL A 24 27.80 -16.09 -7.65
C VAL A 24 28.44 -17.44 -8.00
N GLY A 25 28.82 -17.63 -9.27
CA GLY A 25 29.38 -18.89 -9.77
C GLY A 25 28.32 -19.96 -10.02
N ILE A 26 28.75 -21.13 -10.52
CA ILE A 26 27.83 -22.22 -10.87
C ILE A 26 27.03 -22.62 -9.62
N ARG A 27 25.70 -22.44 -9.67
CA ARG A 27 24.77 -22.72 -8.57
C ARG A 27 25.15 -22.02 -7.24
N GLY A 28 25.79 -20.86 -7.32
CA GLY A 28 26.18 -20.07 -6.14
C GLY A 28 27.38 -20.60 -5.38
N SER A 29 28.21 -21.47 -5.99
CA SER A 29 29.34 -22.09 -5.31
C SER A 29 30.29 -21.09 -4.64
N ARG A 30 30.57 -19.95 -5.31
CA ARG A 30 31.51 -18.94 -4.80
C ARG A 30 30.92 -18.15 -3.64
N VAL A 31 29.72 -17.61 -3.81
CA VAL A 31 29.05 -16.85 -2.74
C VAL A 31 28.75 -17.72 -1.53
N LYS A 32 28.39 -19.01 -1.73
CA LYS A 32 28.16 -19.97 -0.63
C LYS A 32 29.42 -20.24 0.19
N ASN A 33 30.59 -20.31 -0.44
CA ASN A 33 31.85 -20.47 0.28
C ASN A 33 32.13 -19.25 1.16
N ILE A 34 31.95 -18.03 0.63
CA ILE A 34 32.11 -16.79 1.39
C ILE A 34 31.12 -16.74 2.56
N VAL A 35 29.85 -17.07 2.34
CA VAL A 35 28.84 -17.14 3.41
C VAL A 35 29.28 -18.10 4.53
N ARG A 36 29.86 -19.26 4.18
CA ARG A 36 30.37 -20.22 5.16
C ARG A 36 31.55 -19.67 5.96
N GLU A 37 32.49 -19.00 5.30
CA GLU A 37 33.63 -18.35 5.96
C GLU A 37 33.21 -17.19 6.86
N LEU A 38 32.13 -16.49 6.51
CA LEU A 38 31.53 -15.42 7.31
C LEU A 38 30.52 -15.94 8.35
N ASN A 39 30.70 -17.17 8.85
CA ASN A 39 29.85 -17.78 9.88
C ASN A 39 28.34 -17.75 9.55
N ASN A 40 27.98 -18.00 8.30
CA ASN A 40 26.62 -17.96 7.76
C ASN A 40 25.97 -16.56 7.76
N GLU A 41 26.76 -15.49 7.66
CA GLU A 41 26.25 -14.16 7.36
C GLU A 41 25.43 -14.16 6.06
N LYS A 42 24.23 -13.56 6.06
CA LYS A 42 23.40 -13.46 4.85
C LYS A 42 24.01 -12.47 3.85
N VAL A 43 24.33 -12.92 2.65
CA VAL A 43 24.86 -12.06 1.59
C VAL A 43 23.80 -11.85 0.51
N ASP A 44 23.32 -10.62 0.37
CA ASP A 44 22.54 -10.20 -0.80
C ASP A 44 23.49 -9.65 -1.85
N LEU A 45 23.46 -10.23 -3.05
CA LEU A 45 24.26 -9.78 -4.18
C LEU A 45 23.35 -9.50 -5.37
N PHE A 46 23.38 -8.27 -5.86
CA PHE A 46 22.50 -7.79 -6.92
C PHE A 46 23.22 -6.83 -7.85
N ARG A 47 22.63 -6.56 -9.01
CA ARG A 47 23.20 -5.67 -10.00
C ARG A 47 23.07 -4.22 -9.52
N TRP A 48 24.17 -3.47 -9.60
CA TRP A 48 24.14 -2.03 -9.38
C TRP A 48 23.52 -1.32 -10.58
N SER A 49 22.75 -0.26 -10.34
CA SER A 49 22.19 0.62 -11.37
C SER A 49 22.50 2.08 -11.02
N PRO A 50 22.82 2.93 -12.01
CA PRO A 50 22.90 4.38 -11.80
C PRO A 50 21.53 4.99 -11.52
N ASN A 51 20.44 4.32 -11.93
CA ASN A 51 19.09 4.75 -11.64
C ASN A 51 18.75 4.41 -10.18
N ILE A 52 18.54 5.43 -9.35
CA ILE A 52 18.25 5.26 -7.92
C ILE A 52 16.97 4.45 -7.69
N HIS A 53 15.95 4.60 -8.55
CA HIS A 53 14.71 3.85 -8.45
C HIS A 53 14.97 2.34 -8.56
N GLU A 54 15.71 1.92 -9.58
CA GLU A 54 16.08 0.51 -9.80
C GLU A 54 16.99 -0.02 -8.69
N LEU A 55 17.98 0.79 -8.27
CA LEU A 55 18.92 0.40 -7.25
C LEU A 55 18.23 0.16 -5.89
N VAL A 56 17.25 0.99 -5.53
CA VAL A 56 16.46 0.82 -4.30
C VAL A 56 15.58 -0.43 -4.36
N ILE A 57 14.95 -0.72 -5.51
CA ILE A 57 14.17 -1.96 -5.70
C ILE A 57 15.03 -3.18 -5.41
N GLU A 58 16.22 -3.25 -6.01
CA GLU A 58 17.15 -4.36 -5.79
C GLU A 58 17.66 -4.41 -4.34
N ALA A 59 17.98 -3.25 -3.76
CA ALA A 59 18.52 -3.17 -2.41
C ALA A 59 17.51 -3.58 -1.33
N LEU A 60 16.20 -3.33 -1.51
CA LEU A 60 15.16 -3.69 -0.54
C LEU A 60 14.66 -5.13 -0.64
N LYS A 61 15.10 -5.91 -1.64
CA LYS A 61 14.78 -7.34 -1.74
C LYS A 61 15.06 -8.08 -0.42
N PRO A 62 14.18 -9.01 0.00
CA PRO A 62 13.11 -9.63 -0.79
C PRO A 62 11.76 -8.90 -0.80
N ALA A 63 11.65 -7.73 -0.16
CA ALA A 63 10.37 -7.03 -0.09
C ALA A 63 9.92 -6.53 -1.46
N LYS A 64 8.63 -6.67 -1.74
CA LYS A 64 8.00 -6.11 -2.95
C LYS A 64 7.51 -4.70 -2.65
N LEU A 65 7.92 -3.75 -3.49
CA LEU A 65 7.54 -2.34 -3.38
C LEU A 65 6.31 -2.07 -4.24
N ARG A 66 5.37 -1.28 -3.71
CA ARG A 66 4.18 -0.78 -4.42
C ARG A 66 4.50 0.50 -5.18
N LYS A 67 5.13 1.44 -4.48
CA LYS A 67 5.45 2.77 -5.00
C LYS A 67 6.76 3.25 -4.41
N ILE A 68 7.50 4.05 -5.18
CA ILE A 68 8.72 4.71 -4.73
C ILE A 68 8.59 6.19 -5.05
N GLU A 69 8.80 7.02 -4.04
CA GLU A 69 8.83 8.48 -4.16
C GLU A 69 10.25 8.94 -3.89
N ILE A 70 10.83 9.68 -4.82
CA ILE A 70 12.23 10.10 -4.77
C ILE A 70 12.28 11.61 -4.60
N ASP A 71 12.94 12.05 -3.54
CA ASP A 71 13.31 13.45 -3.32
C ASP A 71 14.80 13.60 -3.58
N GLU A 72 15.13 14.03 -4.80
CA GLU A 72 16.51 14.21 -5.24
C GLU A 72 17.23 15.33 -4.48
N THR A 73 16.50 16.36 -4.07
CA THR A 73 17.05 17.54 -3.38
C THR A 73 17.60 17.14 -2.01
N ASN A 74 16.83 16.35 -1.26
CA ASN A 74 17.22 15.91 0.08
C ASN A 74 17.89 14.52 0.10
N ARG A 75 18.10 13.91 -1.07
CA ARG A 75 18.57 12.52 -1.21
C ARG A 75 17.78 11.52 -0.35
N ARG A 76 16.45 11.65 -0.37
CA ARG A 76 15.53 10.76 0.35
C ARG A 76 14.72 9.92 -0.63
N VAL A 77 14.41 8.71 -0.23
CA VAL A 77 13.52 7.81 -0.94
C VAL A 77 12.48 7.30 0.05
N ARG A 78 11.20 7.46 -0.29
CA ARG A 78 10.08 6.86 0.42
C ARG A 78 9.60 5.65 -0.36
N ALA A 79 9.72 4.47 0.22
CA ALA A 79 9.30 3.21 -0.36
C ALA A 79 8.00 2.74 0.30
N LEU A 80 6.91 2.72 -0.46
CA LEU A 80 5.62 2.22 0.01
C LEU A 80 5.48 0.73 -0.30
N VAL A 81 4.99 -0.02 0.67
CA VAL A 81 4.84 -1.48 0.60
C VAL A 81 3.51 -1.92 1.20
N ASP A 82 3.07 -3.13 0.86
CA ASP A 82 1.93 -3.74 1.54
C ASP A 82 2.27 -4.07 3.01
N ALA A 83 1.24 -4.18 3.85
CA ALA A 83 1.37 -4.58 5.26
C ALA A 83 2.24 -5.85 5.43
N GLU A 84 2.04 -6.83 4.56
CA GLU A 84 2.78 -8.11 4.56
C GLU A 84 4.28 -7.94 4.25
N ASN A 85 4.63 -6.92 3.44
CA ASN A 85 5.99 -6.64 3.02
C ASN A 85 6.71 -5.63 3.93
N LEU A 86 5.99 -4.91 4.79
CA LEU A 86 6.56 -3.91 5.70
C LEU A 86 7.68 -4.47 6.59
N SER A 87 7.40 -5.61 7.23
CA SER A 87 8.39 -6.28 8.10
C SER A 87 9.62 -6.76 7.33
N LEU A 88 9.45 -7.24 6.09
CA LEU A 88 10.55 -7.67 5.23
C LEU A 88 11.41 -6.49 4.76
N ALA A 89 10.76 -5.38 4.37
CA ALA A 89 11.41 -4.19 3.86
C ALA A 89 12.25 -3.50 4.94
N ILE A 90 11.70 -3.35 6.15
CA ILE A 90 12.44 -2.84 7.32
C ILE A 90 13.52 -3.85 7.74
N GLY A 91 13.15 -5.12 7.84
CA GLY A 91 13.99 -6.22 8.30
C GLY A 91 14.17 -6.23 9.82
N ARG A 92 14.72 -7.33 10.35
CA ARG A 92 14.99 -7.49 11.79
C ARG A 92 15.86 -6.34 12.31
N LYS A 93 15.38 -5.62 13.33
CA LYS A 93 16.02 -4.41 13.90
C LYS A 93 16.29 -3.30 12.86
N GLY A 94 15.54 -3.26 11.75
CA GLY A 94 15.75 -2.27 10.69
C GLY A 94 16.99 -2.51 9.82
N HIS A 95 17.64 -3.68 9.91
CA HIS A 95 18.89 -3.92 9.19
C HIS A 95 18.73 -3.87 7.67
N ASN A 96 17.58 -4.25 7.10
CA ASN A 96 17.42 -4.31 5.65
C ASN A 96 17.41 -2.91 5.04
N ALA A 97 16.49 -2.06 5.52
CA ALA A 97 16.40 -0.67 5.10
C ALA A 97 17.70 0.10 5.41
N ARG A 98 18.29 -0.08 6.61
CA ARG A 98 19.55 0.59 6.98
C ARG A 98 20.72 0.21 6.08
N LEU A 99 20.85 -1.07 5.73
CA LEU A 99 21.90 -1.52 4.81
C LEU A 99 21.66 -1.02 3.38
N ALA A 100 20.40 -0.97 2.94
CA ALA A 100 20.04 -0.35 1.67
C ALA A 100 20.42 1.13 1.66
N SER A 101 20.04 1.91 2.68
CA SER A 101 20.40 3.34 2.80
C SER A 101 21.91 3.57 2.78
N ARG A 102 22.67 2.73 3.51
CA ARG A 102 24.14 2.80 3.53
C ARG A 102 24.76 2.46 2.18
N LEU A 103 24.22 1.48 1.47
CA LEU A 103 24.73 1.04 0.16
C LEU A 103 24.44 2.06 -0.94
N THR A 104 23.22 2.62 -0.96
CA THR A 104 22.84 3.60 -1.97
C THR A 104 23.41 4.99 -1.65
N GLY A 105 23.67 5.27 -0.38
CA GLY A 105 23.98 6.63 0.09
C GLY A 105 22.76 7.55 0.09
N TRP A 106 21.55 7.01 0.05
CA TRP A 106 20.28 7.74 0.16
C TRP A 106 19.59 7.39 1.47
N ASN A 107 18.81 8.33 2.00
CA ASN A 107 17.98 8.03 3.15
C ASN A 107 16.70 7.32 2.70
N ILE A 108 16.56 6.04 3.03
CA ILE A 108 15.41 5.21 2.63
C ILE A 108 14.47 5.03 3.80
N ASP A 109 13.28 5.61 3.69
CA ASP A 109 12.17 5.46 4.61
C ASP A 109 11.16 4.46 4.01
N VAL A 110 10.71 3.50 4.81
CA VAL A 110 9.80 2.43 4.37
C VAL A 110 8.50 2.54 5.15
N GLU A 111 7.37 2.60 4.44
CA GLU A 111 6.05 2.77 5.03
C GLU A 111 5.02 1.87 4.35
N GLU A 112 3.94 1.57 5.08
CA GLU A 112 2.80 0.86 4.53
C GLU A 112 2.02 1.76 3.57
N ASP A 113 1.65 1.24 2.40
CA ASP A 113 0.76 1.93 1.49
C ASP A 113 -0.68 1.86 2.02
N LYS A 114 -1.15 2.97 2.61
CA LYS A 114 -2.50 3.10 3.16
C LYS A 114 -3.46 3.84 2.23
N THR A 115 -3.07 4.11 0.99
CA THR A 115 -3.89 4.90 0.06
C THR A 115 -5.26 4.26 -0.22
N GLU A 116 -5.35 2.93 -0.30
CA GLU A 116 -6.65 2.23 -0.46
C GLU A 116 -7.57 2.42 0.75
N VAL A 117 -7.03 2.30 1.97
CA VAL A 117 -7.79 2.48 3.22
C VAL A 117 -8.23 3.93 3.39
N GLN A 118 -7.31 4.88 3.19
CA GLN A 118 -7.63 6.31 3.25
C GLN A 118 -8.65 6.72 2.19
N GLY A 119 -8.53 6.17 0.97
CA GLY A 119 -9.50 6.42 -0.10
C GLY A 119 -10.88 5.86 0.22
N PHE A 120 -10.97 4.72 0.90
CA PHE A 120 -12.24 4.15 1.35
C PHE A 120 -12.87 4.99 2.47
N GLU A 121 -12.11 5.36 3.49
CA GLU A 121 -12.59 6.20 4.59
C GLU A 121 -13.09 7.56 4.08
N GLN A 122 -12.34 8.22 3.18
CA GLN A 122 -12.75 9.49 2.57
C GLN A 122 -14.03 9.34 1.73
N LYS A 123 -14.15 8.25 0.96
CA LYS A 123 -15.36 7.97 0.18
C LYS A 123 -16.56 7.70 1.08
N LEU A 124 -16.36 6.95 2.16
CA LEU A 124 -17.40 6.67 3.14
C LEU A 124 -17.85 7.95 3.83
N GLU A 125 -16.92 8.77 4.30
CA GLU A 125 -17.23 10.06 4.95
C GLU A 125 -17.97 11.01 4.00
N ALA A 126 -17.53 11.10 2.74
CA ALA A 126 -18.22 11.88 1.71
C ALA A 126 -19.64 11.34 1.43
N ALA A 127 -19.81 10.02 1.37
CA ALA A 127 -21.12 9.40 1.21
C ALA A 127 -22.04 9.69 2.40
N VAL A 128 -21.54 9.55 3.64
CA VAL A 128 -22.30 9.85 4.86
C VAL A 128 -22.76 11.30 4.88
N GLN A 129 -21.85 12.24 4.59
CA GLN A 129 -22.18 13.66 4.58
C GLN A 129 -23.17 14.01 3.45
N GLY A 130 -22.99 13.41 2.27
CA GLY A 130 -23.90 13.57 1.14
C GLY A 130 -25.31 13.07 1.47
N LEU A 131 -25.43 11.85 2.00
CA LEU A 131 -26.71 11.26 2.39
C LEU A 131 -27.41 12.05 3.49
N ALA A 132 -26.68 12.46 4.54
CA ALA A 132 -27.23 13.28 5.61
C ALA A 132 -27.81 14.60 5.08
N THR A 133 -27.11 15.23 4.14
CA THR A 133 -27.54 16.50 3.54
C THR A 133 -28.72 16.32 2.59
N ILE A 134 -28.66 15.32 1.70
CA ILE A 134 -29.69 15.06 0.68
C ILE A 134 -31.00 14.58 1.30
N LEU A 135 -30.91 13.69 2.28
CA LEU A 135 -32.07 13.05 2.91
C LEU A 135 -32.53 13.77 4.18
N GLY A 136 -31.79 14.78 4.64
CA GLY A 136 -32.10 15.50 5.88
C GLY A 136 -32.14 14.58 7.11
N ILE A 137 -31.22 13.61 7.18
CA ILE A 137 -31.13 12.63 8.28
C ILE A 137 -29.89 12.90 9.14
N GLU A 138 -29.90 12.40 10.37
CA GLU A 138 -28.75 12.53 11.26
C GLU A 138 -27.54 11.70 10.78
N LEU A 139 -26.33 12.22 11.03
CA LEU A 139 -25.07 11.58 10.64
C LEU A 139 -24.94 10.12 11.11
N PRO A 140 -25.33 9.74 12.34
CA PRO A 140 -25.24 8.35 12.78
C PRO A 140 -26.10 7.40 11.93
N LEU A 141 -27.27 7.86 11.48
CA LEU A 141 -28.15 7.08 10.63
C LEU A 141 -27.60 6.98 9.19
N ALA A 142 -27.12 8.09 8.63
CA ALA A 142 -26.45 8.11 7.34
C ALA A 142 -25.21 7.20 7.30
N GLN A 143 -24.46 7.13 8.41
CA GLN A 143 -23.31 6.23 8.55
C GLN A 143 -23.69 4.76 8.48
N LYS A 144 -24.76 4.37 9.18
CA LYS A 144 -25.27 2.99 9.11
C LYS A 144 -25.69 2.65 7.68
N ILE A 145 -26.48 3.51 7.04
CA ILE A 145 -26.95 3.31 5.65
C ILE A 145 -25.76 3.15 4.69
N ALA A 146 -24.77 4.05 4.74
CA ALA A 146 -23.59 3.98 3.89
C ALA A 146 -22.73 2.72 4.15
N SER A 147 -22.61 2.29 5.41
CA SER A 147 -21.80 1.13 5.79
C SER A 147 -22.34 -0.20 5.28
N VAL A 148 -23.64 -0.28 4.99
CA VAL A 148 -24.28 -1.48 4.44
C VAL A 148 -24.29 -1.49 2.90
N GLY A 149 -23.74 -0.44 2.28
CA GLY A 149 -23.54 -0.36 0.82
C GLY A 149 -24.42 0.66 0.11
N PHE A 150 -25.36 1.30 0.80
CA PHE A 150 -26.19 2.37 0.25
C PHE A 150 -25.45 3.70 0.34
N SER A 151 -24.50 3.93 -0.57
CA SER A 151 -23.61 5.09 -0.55
C SER A 151 -24.13 6.32 -1.30
N THR A 152 -25.23 6.21 -2.05
CA THR A 152 -25.83 7.32 -2.81
C THR A 152 -27.36 7.32 -2.72
N ALA A 153 -27.98 8.47 -3.04
CA ALA A 153 -29.44 8.59 -3.05
C ALA A 153 -30.09 7.71 -4.14
N GLU A 154 -29.41 7.51 -5.27
CA GLU A 154 -29.81 6.58 -6.33
C GLU A 154 -29.92 5.15 -5.80
N ALA A 155 -28.87 4.66 -5.13
CA ALA A 155 -28.84 3.31 -4.59
C ALA A 155 -29.99 3.07 -3.58
N ILE A 156 -30.35 4.09 -2.79
CA ILE A 156 -31.47 4.03 -1.84
C ILE A 156 -32.82 4.05 -2.56
N ALA A 157 -32.96 4.88 -3.61
CA ALA A 157 -34.22 4.99 -4.35
C ALA A 157 -34.57 3.73 -5.16
N GLU A 158 -33.54 3.03 -5.65
CA GLU A 158 -33.67 1.76 -6.38
C GLU A 158 -33.93 0.55 -5.48
N ALA A 159 -33.51 0.62 -4.21
CA ALA A 159 -33.75 -0.42 -3.22
C ALA A 159 -35.24 -0.52 -2.84
N THR A 160 -35.67 -1.73 -2.43
CA THR A 160 -37.00 -1.88 -1.83
C THR A 160 -36.95 -1.49 -0.35
N GLU A 161 -38.11 -1.11 0.19
CA GLU A 161 -38.24 -0.73 1.61
C GLU A 161 -37.94 -1.90 2.54
N ALA A 162 -38.29 -3.12 2.11
CA ALA A 162 -37.95 -4.35 2.82
C ALA A 162 -36.43 -4.56 2.88
N ASP A 163 -35.74 -4.37 1.75
CA ASP A 163 -34.27 -4.52 1.70
C ASP A 163 -33.58 -3.48 2.58
N LEU A 164 -34.05 -2.23 2.58
CA LEU A 164 -33.51 -1.16 3.42
C LEU A 164 -33.70 -1.44 4.91
N ALA A 165 -34.89 -1.89 5.32
CA ALA A 165 -35.21 -2.20 6.70
C ALA A 165 -34.47 -3.45 7.22
N GLU A 166 -34.21 -4.44 6.35
CA GLU A 166 -33.45 -5.64 6.70
C GLU A 166 -31.95 -5.36 6.77
N ALA A 167 -31.43 -4.59 5.81
CA ALA A 167 -30.02 -4.31 5.69
C ALA A 167 -29.51 -3.35 6.79
N VAL A 168 -30.29 -2.33 7.16
CA VAL A 168 -29.85 -1.29 8.09
C VAL A 168 -30.34 -1.59 9.51
N PRO A 169 -29.44 -1.89 10.47
CA PRO A 169 -29.85 -2.11 11.85
C PRO A 169 -30.51 -0.87 12.44
N ASP A 170 -31.59 -1.06 13.19
CA ASP A 170 -32.38 -0.02 13.87
C ASP A 170 -33.28 0.84 12.97
N LEU A 171 -33.50 0.44 11.72
CA LEU A 171 -34.40 1.13 10.80
C LEU A 171 -35.78 0.46 10.81
N THR A 172 -36.84 1.19 11.19
CA THR A 172 -38.20 0.65 11.09
C THR A 172 -38.69 0.64 9.64
N PRO A 173 -39.66 -0.22 9.27
CA PRO A 173 -40.24 -0.22 7.92
C PRO A 173 -40.79 1.16 7.51
N GLU A 174 -41.39 1.88 8.46
CA GLU A 174 -41.91 3.24 8.25
C GLU A 174 -40.78 4.25 7.94
N GLN A 175 -39.67 4.17 8.67
CA GLN A 175 -38.48 4.98 8.42
C GLN A 175 -37.83 4.64 7.07
N ALA A 176 -37.84 3.36 6.67
CA ALA A 176 -37.33 2.93 5.37
C ALA A 176 -38.13 3.56 4.22
N THR A 177 -39.47 3.54 4.33
CA THR A 177 -40.36 4.20 3.36
C THR A 177 -40.10 5.71 3.30
N GLU A 178 -39.95 6.38 4.44
CA GLU A 178 -39.67 7.82 4.50
C GLU A 178 -38.33 8.16 3.83
N ILE A 179 -37.27 7.44 4.16
CA ILE A 179 -35.92 7.64 3.62
C ILE A 179 -35.89 7.41 2.10
N ARG A 180 -36.54 6.34 1.63
CA ARG A 180 -36.66 6.06 0.20
C ARG A 180 -37.43 7.15 -0.55
N THR A 181 -38.52 7.65 0.05
CA THR A 181 -39.30 8.75 -0.54
C THR A 181 -38.47 10.02 -0.65
N LYS A 182 -37.70 10.38 0.39
CA LYS A 182 -36.77 11.52 0.35
C LYS A 182 -35.69 11.35 -0.71
N ALA A 183 -35.16 10.13 -0.88
CA ALA A 183 -34.18 9.83 -1.92
C ALA A 183 -34.77 10.05 -3.33
N GLN A 184 -35.97 9.51 -3.60
CA GLN A 184 -36.66 9.70 -4.89
C GLN A 184 -36.98 11.17 -5.17
N ALA A 185 -37.42 11.92 -4.16
CA ALA A 185 -37.68 13.35 -4.28
C ALA A 185 -36.40 14.14 -4.63
N ALA A 186 -35.28 13.85 -3.96
CA ALA A 186 -34.00 14.49 -4.24
C ALA A 186 -33.48 14.22 -5.65
N LEU A 187 -33.63 12.98 -6.15
CA LEU A 187 -33.24 12.62 -7.52
C LEU A 187 -34.09 13.32 -8.58
N THR A 188 -35.37 13.55 -8.27
CA THR A 188 -36.28 14.27 -9.17
C THR A 188 -35.92 15.76 -9.21
N ALA A 189 -35.60 16.36 -8.06
CA ALA A 189 -35.16 17.75 -7.96
C ALA A 189 -33.82 18.00 -8.68
N ALA A 190 -32.88 17.04 -8.64
CA ALA A 190 -31.58 17.17 -9.30
C ALA A 190 -31.64 17.06 -10.85
N LYS A 191 -32.75 16.55 -11.42
CA LYS A 191 -32.96 16.41 -12.87
C LYS A 191 -33.66 17.61 -13.52
N THR A 192 -34.07 18.60 -12.72
CA THR A 192 -34.79 19.80 -13.16
C THR A 192 -33.86 21.00 -13.13
#